data_AF-A0A524MEY9-F1
#
_entry.id   AF-A0A524MEY9-F1
#
_cell.length_a   1.000
_cell.length_b   1.000
_cell.length_c   1.000
_cell.angle_alpha   90.00
_cell.angle_beta   90.00
_cell.angle_gamma   90.00
#
_symmetry.space_group_name_H-M   'P 1'
#
loop_
_entity.id
_entity.type
_entity.pdbx_description
1 polymer ?
#
loop_
_entity_poly.entity_id
_entity_poly.type
_entity_poly.pdbx_seq_one_letter_code
_entity_poly.pdbx_strand_id
1 'polypeptide(L)'
;MRTPVLAGLMVFILALSAVCSDPAQMGSGFAEVYGSFAPLVVLHRSYADYLFYGTDVVVPEGVASACDETGYQLALLHLELLSQTGSQVLATLPRLTRLRADVASYCDAYSEILTSIALVEDIDMAILEDASERGMFSAIYALQQGLQFAFEAYLEGIAGERGMWEFAVAFALKTVLDQEEMSQLDEGLRGILYGSEQADAPPAFLPQDVADGIAALVEFLGSPIASEMEGQIRALIQLVYDYVMEEA
;
A
#
# COMPACT_ATOMS: atom_id res chain seq x y z
N MET A 1 -51.12 33.41 -0.16
CA MET A 1 -49.84 33.75 -0.84
C MET A 1 -48.76 33.87 0.22
N ARG A 2 -47.54 33.36 -0.06
CA ARG A 2 -46.44 32.93 0.85
C ARG A 2 -46.48 31.39 0.99
N THR A 3 -45.47 30.60 0.60
CA THR A 3 -44.03 30.85 0.31
C THR A 3 -43.46 29.60 -0.38
N PRO A 4 -42.81 29.69 -1.57
CA PRO A 4 -41.92 28.64 -2.06
C PRO A 4 -40.50 29.23 -2.22
N VAL A 5 -39.76 29.39 -1.11
CA VAL A 5 -38.37 29.87 -1.17
C VAL A 5 -37.41 29.00 -0.35
N LEU A 6 -37.89 28.16 0.58
CA LEU A 6 -37.01 27.33 1.39
C LEU A 6 -36.53 26.02 0.73
N ALA A 7 -37.18 25.54 -0.33
CA ALA A 7 -36.78 24.30 -0.98
C ALA A 7 -35.59 24.45 -1.96
N GLY A 8 -35.27 25.68 -2.39
CA GLY A 8 -34.19 25.95 -3.34
C GLY A 8 -32.79 26.04 -2.72
N LEU A 9 -32.69 26.33 -1.42
CA LEU A 9 -31.39 26.53 -0.76
C LEU A 9 -30.75 25.21 -0.25
N MET A 10 -31.56 24.17 0.00
CA MET A 10 -31.07 22.89 0.50
C MET A 10 -30.46 22.00 -0.59
N VAL A 11 -30.82 22.22 -1.86
CA VAL A 11 -30.27 21.47 -3.00
C VAL A 11 -28.93 22.05 -3.48
N PHE A 12 -28.65 23.33 -3.21
CA PHE A 12 -27.42 23.98 -3.65
C PHE A 12 -26.20 23.73 -2.74
N ILE A 13 -26.42 23.33 -1.48
CA ILE A 13 -25.33 22.97 -0.54
C ILE A 13 -24.85 21.53 -0.77
N LEU A 14 -25.66 20.66 -1.40
CA LEU A 14 -25.30 19.28 -1.75
C LEU A 14 -24.56 19.16 -3.11
N ALA A 15 -24.35 20.26 -3.82
CA ALA A 15 -23.78 20.25 -5.17
C ALA A 15 -22.32 20.74 -5.26
N LEU A 16 -21.66 21.06 -4.13
CA LEU A 16 -20.37 21.77 -4.13
C LEU A 16 -19.21 21.08 -3.41
N SER A 17 -19.37 19.83 -3.01
CA SER A 17 -18.24 18.99 -2.62
C SER A 17 -18.48 17.58 -3.17
N ALA A 18 -18.47 17.48 -4.51
CA ALA A 18 -17.92 16.27 -5.09
C ALA A 18 -16.46 16.26 -4.63
N VAL A 19 -16.20 15.64 -3.48
CA VAL A 19 -14.86 15.23 -3.11
C VAL A 19 -14.50 14.26 -4.22
N CYS A 20 -13.74 14.78 -5.20
CA CYS A 20 -13.11 13.95 -6.21
C CYS A 20 -12.36 12.88 -5.43
N SER A 21 -12.57 11.62 -5.81
CA SER A 21 -11.74 10.54 -5.30
C SER A 21 -10.29 10.93 -5.51
N ASP A 22 -9.51 10.99 -4.45
CA ASP A 22 -8.10 11.28 -4.56
C ASP A 22 -7.31 9.98 -4.73
N PRO A 23 -6.76 9.73 -5.94
CA PRO A 23 -6.00 8.52 -6.20
C PRO A 23 -4.70 8.47 -5.38
N ALA A 24 -4.10 9.61 -5.05
CA ALA A 24 -2.85 9.67 -4.29
C ALA A 24 -3.03 9.16 -2.85
N GLN A 25 -4.03 9.68 -2.12
CA GLN A 25 -4.38 9.19 -0.77
C GLN A 25 -4.66 7.70 -0.77
N MET A 26 -5.34 7.17 -1.79
CA MET A 26 -5.58 5.74 -1.88
C MET A 26 -4.32 4.94 -2.18
N GLY A 27 -3.47 5.43 -3.09
CA GLY A 27 -2.17 4.82 -3.35
C GLY A 27 -1.33 4.71 -2.07
N SER A 28 -1.24 5.80 -1.31
CA SER A 28 -0.56 5.82 -0.01
C SER A 28 -1.21 4.89 1.01
N GLY A 29 -2.54 4.88 1.12
CA GLY A 29 -3.26 4.01 2.05
C GLY A 29 -3.11 2.52 1.72
N PHE A 30 -3.07 2.15 0.44
CA PHE A 30 -2.72 0.79 0.05
C PHE A 30 -1.27 0.45 0.40
N ALA A 31 -0.31 1.36 0.19
CA ALA A 31 1.08 1.11 0.55
C ALA A 31 1.24 0.81 2.05
N GLU A 32 0.56 1.56 2.92
CA GLU A 32 0.51 1.32 4.37
C GLU A 32 -0.05 -0.08 4.72
N VAL A 33 -1.14 -0.49 4.07
CA VAL A 33 -1.71 -1.83 4.26
C VAL A 33 -0.74 -2.92 3.79
N TYR A 34 -0.14 -2.77 2.61
CA TYR A 34 0.84 -3.74 2.10
C TYR A 34 2.09 -3.81 2.98
N GLY A 35 2.57 -2.67 3.48
CA GLY A 35 3.69 -2.58 4.42
C GLY A 35 3.40 -3.33 5.72
N SER A 36 2.26 -3.03 6.37
CA SER A 36 1.86 -3.71 7.61
C SER A 36 1.62 -5.22 7.45
N PHE A 37 1.27 -5.68 6.25
CA PHE A 37 1.08 -7.11 5.95
C PHE A 37 2.36 -7.82 5.50
N ALA A 38 3.40 -7.07 5.10
CA ALA A 38 4.63 -7.61 4.52
C ALA A 38 5.35 -8.66 5.41
N PRO A 39 5.45 -8.48 6.74
CA PRO A 39 6.10 -9.48 7.60
C PRO A 39 5.47 -10.88 7.49
N LEU A 40 4.13 -10.96 7.38
CA LEU A 40 3.43 -12.25 7.22
C LEU A 40 3.74 -12.90 5.87
N VAL A 41 3.82 -12.11 4.80
CA VAL A 41 4.17 -12.60 3.46
C VAL A 41 5.61 -13.09 3.40
N VAL A 42 6.54 -12.35 4.03
CA VAL A 42 7.96 -12.74 4.10
C VAL A 42 8.11 -14.02 4.91
N LEU A 43 7.44 -14.15 6.06
CA LEU A 43 7.42 -15.39 6.85
C LEU A 43 6.87 -16.57 6.03
N HIS A 44 5.75 -16.37 5.33
CA HIS A 44 5.17 -17.40 4.46
C HIS A 44 6.13 -17.85 3.36
N ARG A 45 6.80 -16.91 2.68
CA ARG A 45 7.79 -17.22 1.63
C ARG A 45 8.99 -17.96 2.19
N SER A 46 9.54 -17.48 3.31
CA SER A 46 10.69 -18.12 3.94
C SER A 46 10.38 -19.55 4.37
N TYR A 47 9.20 -19.80 4.94
CA TYR A 47 8.78 -21.16 5.28
C TYR A 47 8.56 -22.04 4.03
N ALA A 48 7.99 -21.48 2.95
CA ALA A 48 7.89 -22.20 1.69
C ALA A 48 9.27 -22.57 1.12
N ASP A 49 10.23 -21.65 1.14
CA ASP A 49 11.58 -21.90 0.65
C ASP A 49 12.29 -22.98 1.49
N TYR A 50 12.09 -22.99 2.80
CA TYR A 50 12.52 -24.10 3.66
C TYR A 50 11.94 -25.44 3.19
N LEU A 51 10.63 -25.51 2.94
CA LEU A 51 9.98 -26.76 2.52
C LEU A 51 10.44 -27.26 1.14
N PHE A 52 10.69 -26.37 0.19
CA PHE A 52 11.01 -26.74 -1.19
C PHE A 52 12.51 -26.82 -1.49
N TYR A 53 13.33 -26.03 -0.80
CA TYR A 53 14.74 -25.87 -1.09
C TYR A 53 15.64 -26.18 0.12
N GLY A 54 15.09 -26.38 1.31
CA GLY A 54 15.85 -26.69 2.53
C GLY A 54 16.67 -25.51 3.04
N THR A 55 16.30 -24.27 2.67
CA THR A 55 16.90 -23.03 3.18
C THR A 55 16.50 -22.79 4.63
N ASP A 56 17.32 -22.05 5.39
CA ASP A 56 16.92 -21.66 6.75
C ASP A 56 15.68 -20.76 6.72
N VAL A 57 14.78 -20.97 7.69
CA VAL A 57 13.64 -20.07 7.90
C VAL A 57 14.18 -18.75 8.47
N VAL A 58 13.55 -17.65 8.11
CA VAL A 58 13.81 -16.30 8.61
C VAL A 58 12.48 -15.76 9.13
N VAL A 59 12.46 -15.37 10.39
CA VAL A 59 11.32 -14.68 11.00
C VAL A 59 11.56 -13.18 10.85
N PRO A 60 10.80 -12.47 10.01
CA PRO A 60 10.98 -11.03 9.84
C PRO A 60 10.55 -10.28 11.09
N GLU A 61 11.12 -9.08 11.29
CA GLU A 61 10.62 -8.15 12.30
C GLU A 61 9.16 -7.76 12.02
N GLY A 62 8.41 -7.45 13.07
CA GLY A 62 7.00 -7.05 12.96
C GLY A 62 5.98 -8.19 12.84
N VAL A 63 6.38 -9.47 12.78
CA VAL A 63 5.42 -10.60 12.73
C VAL A 63 4.42 -10.59 13.89
N ALA A 64 4.88 -10.23 15.10
CA ALA A 64 4.03 -10.16 16.28
C ALA A 64 2.98 -9.04 16.20
N SER A 65 3.33 -7.90 15.60
CA SER A 65 2.46 -6.72 15.51
C SER A 65 1.64 -6.66 14.21
N ALA A 66 1.98 -7.48 13.21
CA ALA A 66 1.35 -7.47 11.89
C ALA A 66 -0.18 -7.58 11.94
N CYS A 67 -0.74 -8.30 12.90
CA CYS A 67 -2.18 -8.41 13.09
C CYS A 67 -2.84 -7.08 13.48
N ASP A 68 -2.29 -6.41 14.49
CA ASP A 68 -2.81 -5.13 14.98
C ASP A 68 -2.59 -4.03 13.93
N GLU A 69 -1.39 -3.99 13.33
CA GLU A 69 -1.03 -3.00 12.32
C GLU A 69 -1.86 -3.17 11.04
N THR A 70 -1.97 -4.37 10.49
CA THR A 70 -2.78 -4.62 9.29
C THR A 70 -4.26 -4.31 9.55
N GLY A 71 -4.78 -4.72 10.71
CA GLY A 71 -6.16 -4.42 11.10
C GLY A 71 -6.43 -2.92 11.20
N TYR A 72 -5.49 -2.17 11.77
CA TYR A 72 -5.56 -0.71 11.88
C TYR A 72 -5.48 -0.03 10.51
N GLN A 73 -4.49 -0.37 9.68
CA GLN A 73 -4.32 0.25 8.36
C GLN A 73 -5.50 -0.06 7.43
N LEU A 74 -6.05 -1.27 7.47
CA LEU A 74 -7.28 -1.61 6.73
C LEU A 74 -8.49 -0.80 7.22
N ALA A 75 -8.56 -0.47 8.51
CA ALA A 75 -9.62 0.38 9.03
C ALA A 75 -9.50 1.82 8.52
N LEU A 76 -8.27 2.38 8.50
CA LEU A 76 -7.99 3.69 7.93
C LEU A 76 -8.33 3.74 6.43
N LEU A 77 -7.83 2.76 5.65
CA LEU A 77 -8.14 2.67 4.22
C LEU A 77 -9.63 2.55 3.94
N HIS A 78 -10.37 1.84 4.81
CA HIS A 78 -11.83 1.74 4.68
C HIS A 78 -12.50 3.08 4.96
N LEU A 79 -12.08 3.83 5.98
CA LEU A 79 -12.60 5.17 6.24
C LEU A 79 -12.33 6.10 5.07
N GLU A 80 -11.13 6.05 4.49
CA GLU A 80 -10.75 6.84 3.31
C GLU A 80 -11.62 6.49 2.10
N LEU A 81 -11.91 5.21 1.89
CA LEU A 81 -12.78 4.79 0.80
C LEU A 81 -14.24 5.25 1.00
N LEU A 82 -14.70 5.38 2.25
CA LEU A 82 -16.05 5.88 2.57
C LEU A 82 -16.20 7.38 2.36
N SER A 83 -15.14 8.18 2.46
CA SER A 83 -15.17 9.61 2.11
C SER A 83 -15.27 9.86 0.61
N GLN A 84 -15.02 8.85 -0.22
CA GLN A 84 -15.03 8.99 -1.67
C GLN A 84 -16.43 8.81 -2.28
N THR A 85 -16.68 9.53 -3.38
CA THR A 85 -17.97 9.53 -4.09
C THR A 85 -17.91 8.89 -5.48
N GLY A 86 -16.76 8.34 -5.87
CA GLY A 86 -16.50 7.78 -7.20
C GLY A 86 -17.02 6.35 -7.42
N SER A 87 -17.13 5.93 -8.69
CA SER A 87 -17.62 4.59 -9.08
C SER A 87 -16.74 3.43 -8.59
N GLN A 88 -15.44 3.66 -8.41
CA GLN A 88 -14.46 2.71 -7.85
C GLN A 88 -14.84 2.24 -6.43
N VAL A 89 -15.55 3.08 -5.66
CA VAL A 89 -15.97 2.78 -4.30
C VAL A 89 -16.93 1.59 -4.27
N LEU A 90 -17.84 1.51 -5.25
CA LEU A 90 -18.89 0.50 -5.30
C LEU A 90 -18.34 -0.92 -5.47
N ALA A 91 -17.24 -1.08 -6.21
CA ALA A 91 -16.59 -2.38 -6.41
C ALA A 91 -15.60 -2.73 -5.29
N THR A 92 -14.91 -1.72 -4.75
CA THR A 92 -13.82 -1.91 -3.78
C THR A 92 -14.33 -2.10 -2.35
N LEU A 93 -15.35 -1.34 -1.93
CA LEU A 93 -15.81 -1.31 -0.54
C LEU A 93 -16.30 -2.68 -0.02
N PRO A 94 -17.08 -3.47 -0.79
CA PRO A 94 -17.47 -4.81 -0.34
C PRO A 94 -16.27 -5.75 -0.19
N ARG A 95 -15.26 -5.64 -1.07
CA ARG A 95 -14.03 -6.45 -1.01
C ARG A 95 -13.20 -6.10 0.22
N LEU A 96 -13.03 -4.81 0.49
CA LEU A 96 -12.29 -4.34 1.67
C LEU A 96 -13.01 -4.69 2.98
N THR A 97 -14.35 -4.63 2.99
CA THR A 97 -15.15 -5.07 4.15
C THR A 97 -14.93 -6.54 4.44
N ARG A 98 -14.95 -7.39 3.39
CA ARG A 98 -14.68 -8.82 3.53
C ARG A 98 -13.24 -9.07 3.99
N LEU A 99 -12.27 -8.41 3.38
CA LEU A 99 -10.86 -8.54 3.75
C LEU A 99 -10.63 -8.20 5.23
N ARG A 100 -11.28 -7.16 5.75
CA ARG A 100 -11.23 -6.81 7.18
C ARG A 100 -11.78 -7.93 8.07
N ALA A 101 -12.89 -8.55 7.69
CA ALA A 101 -13.45 -9.67 8.44
C ALA A 101 -12.55 -10.91 8.38
N ASP A 102 -11.95 -11.17 7.22
CA ASP A 102 -11.02 -12.29 7.02
C ASP A 102 -9.73 -12.07 7.84
N VAL A 103 -9.17 -10.85 7.87
CA VAL A 103 -8.02 -10.49 8.72
C VAL A 103 -8.35 -10.60 10.20
N ALA A 104 -9.50 -10.11 10.64
CA ALA A 104 -9.92 -10.25 12.04
C ALA A 104 -10.02 -11.74 12.45
N SER A 105 -10.65 -12.56 11.60
CA SER A 105 -10.79 -14.00 11.85
C SER A 105 -9.43 -14.71 11.87
N TYR A 106 -8.51 -14.32 10.99
CA TYR A 106 -7.13 -14.82 10.98
C TYR A 106 -6.39 -14.45 12.28
N CYS A 107 -6.48 -13.19 12.70
CA CYS A 107 -5.80 -12.72 13.89
C CYS A 107 -6.35 -13.33 15.18
N ASP A 108 -7.66 -13.53 15.27
CA ASP A 108 -8.28 -14.27 16.38
C ASP A 108 -7.77 -15.73 16.43
N ALA A 109 -7.49 -16.34 15.28
CA ALA A 109 -7.05 -17.73 15.21
C ALA A 109 -5.54 -17.93 15.44
N TYR A 110 -4.70 -16.96 15.07
CA TYR A 110 -3.25 -17.15 14.95
C TYR A 110 -2.37 -16.12 15.67
N SER A 111 -2.93 -15.05 16.27
CA SER A 111 -2.12 -14.02 16.96
C SER A 111 -1.19 -14.58 18.05
N GLU A 112 -1.66 -15.54 18.85
CA GLU A 112 -0.83 -16.22 19.87
C GLU A 112 0.33 -17.02 19.24
N ILE A 113 0.09 -17.67 18.10
CA ILE A 113 1.14 -18.40 17.36
C ILE A 113 2.15 -17.43 16.78
N LEU A 114 1.70 -16.34 16.16
CA LEU A 114 2.58 -15.31 15.58
C LEU A 114 3.47 -14.69 16.67
N THR A 115 2.89 -14.40 17.84
CA THR A 115 3.64 -13.94 19.00
C THR A 115 4.67 -14.97 19.46
N SER A 116 4.29 -16.25 19.49
CA SER A 116 5.19 -17.34 19.87
C SER A 116 6.36 -17.47 18.88
N ILE A 117 6.10 -17.41 17.57
CA ILE A 117 7.11 -17.44 16.51
C ILE A 117 8.09 -16.25 16.65
N ALA A 118 7.58 -15.06 16.97
CA ALA A 118 8.39 -13.85 17.07
C ALA A 118 9.25 -13.76 18.35
N LEU A 119 8.93 -14.51 19.41
CA LEU A 119 9.62 -14.42 20.70
C LEU A 119 10.77 -15.41 20.88
N VAL A 120 10.95 -16.38 19.97
CA VAL A 120 12.02 -17.38 20.11
C VAL A 120 13.33 -16.84 19.56
N GLU A 121 14.41 -16.94 20.34
CA GLU A 121 15.76 -16.55 19.91
C GLU A 121 16.28 -17.45 18.78
N ASP A 122 15.98 -18.74 18.85
CA ASP A 122 16.26 -19.73 17.80
C ASP A 122 14.94 -20.24 17.21
N ILE A 123 14.87 -20.41 15.90
CA ILE A 123 13.63 -20.84 15.24
C ILE A 123 13.23 -22.24 15.69
N ASP A 124 12.08 -22.33 16.35
CA ASP A 124 11.47 -23.61 16.73
C ASP A 124 10.60 -24.14 15.57
N MET A 125 11.17 -25.09 14.82
CA MET A 125 10.48 -25.73 13.71
C MET A 125 9.19 -26.45 14.13
N ALA A 126 9.07 -26.92 15.39
CA ALA A 126 7.85 -27.58 15.85
C ALA A 126 6.68 -26.58 15.92
N ILE A 127 6.94 -25.31 16.26
CA ILE A 127 5.92 -24.26 16.26
C ILE A 127 5.48 -23.95 14.82
N LEU A 128 6.43 -23.88 13.88
CA LEU A 128 6.11 -23.62 12.46
C LEU A 128 5.36 -24.79 11.81
N GLU A 129 5.70 -26.02 12.17
CA GLU A 129 4.99 -27.22 11.74
C GLU A 129 3.55 -27.23 12.27
N ASP A 130 3.32 -26.98 13.57
CA ASP A 130 1.97 -26.84 14.15
C ASP A 130 1.17 -25.71 13.46
N ALA A 131 1.79 -24.55 13.25
CA ALA A 131 1.18 -23.44 12.55
C ALA A 131 0.76 -23.81 11.12
N SER A 132 1.60 -24.58 10.43
CA SER A 132 1.33 -25.11 9.09
C SER A 132 0.18 -26.12 9.10
N GLU A 133 0.18 -27.08 10.03
CA GLU A 133 -0.90 -28.07 10.18
C GLU A 133 -2.25 -27.42 10.47
N ARG A 134 -2.25 -26.32 11.24
CA ARG A 134 -3.44 -25.52 11.54
C ARG A 134 -3.89 -24.66 10.36
N GLY A 135 -3.10 -24.54 9.30
CA GLY A 135 -3.43 -23.79 8.09
C GLY A 135 -3.08 -22.31 8.14
N MET A 136 -2.17 -21.87 9.01
CA MET A 136 -1.77 -20.46 9.12
C MET A 136 -1.22 -19.94 7.78
N PHE A 137 -0.31 -20.68 7.14
CA PHE A 137 0.34 -20.26 5.90
C PHE A 137 -0.61 -20.19 4.70
N SER A 138 -1.56 -21.13 4.59
CA SER A 138 -2.58 -21.08 3.54
C SER A 138 -3.54 -19.91 3.75
N ALA A 139 -3.82 -19.55 5.01
CA ALA A 139 -4.61 -18.36 5.34
C ALA A 139 -3.87 -17.05 4.98
N ILE A 140 -2.55 -16.96 5.23
CA ILE A 140 -1.74 -15.81 4.78
C ILE A 140 -1.86 -15.63 3.26
N TYR A 141 -1.72 -16.71 2.49
CA TYR A 141 -1.88 -16.66 1.03
C TYR A 141 -3.29 -16.19 0.62
N ALA A 142 -4.35 -16.69 1.27
CA ALA A 142 -5.72 -16.27 0.99
C ALA A 142 -5.95 -14.78 1.28
N LEU A 143 -5.40 -14.26 2.38
CA LEU A 143 -5.45 -12.84 2.72
C LEU A 143 -4.69 -11.99 1.71
N GLN A 144 -3.50 -12.43 1.27
CA GLN A 144 -2.74 -11.76 0.23
C GLN A 144 -3.54 -11.63 -1.08
N GLN A 145 -4.22 -12.70 -1.49
CA GLN A 145 -5.10 -12.68 -2.66
C GLN A 145 -6.28 -11.72 -2.45
N GLY A 146 -6.88 -11.70 -1.25
CA GLY A 146 -7.93 -10.75 -0.91
C GLY A 146 -7.49 -9.28 -1.00
N LEU A 147 -6.27 -8.98 -0.52
CA LEU A 147 -5.66 -7.66 -0.63
C LEU A 147 -5.42 -7.26 -2.09
N GLN A 148 -4.83 -8.16 -2.89
CA GLN A 148 -4.63 -7.96 -4.32
C GLN A 148 -5.95 -7.69 -5.06
N PHE A 149 -6.99 -8.47 -4.77
CA PHE A 149 -8.31 -8.27 -5.37
C PHE A 149 -8.99 -6.96 -4.98
N ALA A 150 -8.72 -6.42 -3.79
CA ALA A 150 -9.20 -5.11 -3.40
C ALA A 150 -8.44 -3.99 -4.12
N PHE A 151 -7.11 -4.14 -4.24
CA PHE A 151 -6.24 -3.22 -4.97
C PHE A 151 -6.61 -3.14 -6.46
N GLU A 152 -6.72 -4.29 -7.15
CA GLU A 152 -7.10 -4.36 -8.57
C GLU A 152 -8.48 -3.73 -8.81
N ALA A 153 -9.46 -4.02 -7.94
CA ALA A 153 -10.80 -3.45 -8.06
C ALA A 153 -10.81 -1.92 -7.89
N TYR A 154 -9.90 -1.37 -7.08
CA TYR A 154 -9.74 0.07 -6.95
C TYR A 154 -9.15 0.66 -8.24
N LEU A 155 -8.05 0.08 -8.73
CA LEU A 155 -7.37 0.52 -9.96
C LEU A 155 -8.30 0.52 -11.18
N GLU A 156 -9.11 -0.53 -11.35
CA GLU A 156 -10.07 -0.63 -12.47
C GLU A 156 -11.07 0.54 -12.51
N GLY A 157 -11.32 1.18 -11.36
CA GLY A 157 -12.25 2.30 -11.26
C GLY A 157 -11.60 3.69 -11.31
N ILE A 158 -10.27 3.79 -11.37
CA ILE A 158 -9.57 5.07 -11.56
C ILE A 158 -9.72 5.50 -13.02
N ALA A 159 -10.20 6.73 -13.23
CA ALA A 159 -10.36 7.29 -14.57
C ALA A 159 -9.19 8.21 -14.93
N GLY A 160 -8.64 8.02 -16.14
CA GLY A 160 -7.64 8.90 -16.73
C GLY A 160 -6.20 8.59 -16.31
N GLU A 161 -5.27 8.95 -17.19
CA GLU A 161 -3.84 8.65 -17.03
C GLU A 161 -3.22 9.37 -15.83
N ARG A 162 -3.67 10.61 -15.53
CA ARG A 162 -3.18 11.39 -14.38
C ARG A 162 -3.50 10.72 -13.04
N GLY A 163 -4.75 10.29 -12.83
CA GLY A 163 -5.13 9.66 -11.57
C GLY A 163 -4.44 8.31 -11.36
N MET A 164 -4.24 7.54 -12.44
CA MET A 164 -3.46 6.31 -12.37
C MET A 164 -2.00 6.58 -11.99
N TRP A 165 -1.40 7.64 -12.54
CA TRP A 165 -0.05 8.07 -12.20
C TRP A 165 0.06 8.53 -10.74
N GLU A 166 -0.86 9.39 -10.26
CA GLU A 166 -0.90 9.86 -8.87
C GLU A 166 -0.98 8.69 -7.88
N PHE A 167 -1.90 7.74 -8.13
CA PHE A 167 -2.01 6.53 -7.32
C PHE A 167 -0.69 5.73 -7.30
N ALA A 168 -0.14 5.43 -8.48
CA ALA A 168 1.03 4.56 -8.60
C ALA A 168 2.28 5.20 -7.96
N VAL A 169 2.47 6.51 -8.14
CA VAL A 169 3.57 7.25 -7.52
C VAL A 169 3.41 7.32 -6.02
N ALA A 170 2.22 7.67 -5.50
CA ALA A 170 1.99 7.71 -4.06
C ALA A 170 2.21 6.34 -3.41
N PHE A 171 1.70 5.26 -4.02
CA PHE A 171 1.91 3.90 -3.56
C PHE A 171 3.40 3.53 -3.52
N ALA A 172 4.11 3.74 -4.63
CA ALA A 172 5.49 3.34 -4.77
C ALA A 172 6.42 4.15 -3.86
N LEU A 173 6.30 5.47 -3.84
CA LEU A 173 7.16 6.33 -3.05
C LEU A 173 6.91 6.16 -1.55
N LYS A 174 5.66 5.98 -1.13
CA LYS A 174 5.35 5.65 0.27
C LYS A 174 6.03 4.35 0.71
N THR A 175 5.91 3.30 -0.12
CA THR A 175 6.58 2.01 0.13
C THR A 175 8.10 2.15 0.26
N VAL A 176 8.71 3.06 -0.48
CA VAL A 176 10.15 3.34 -0.41
C VAL A 176 10.50 4.17 0.84
N LEU A 177 9.69 5.18 1.17
CA LEU A 177 9.90 6.05 2.34
C LEU A 177 9.82 5.27 3.65
N ASP A 178 8.95 4.26 3.73
CA ASP A 178 8.75 3.44 4.92
C ASP A 178 9.86 2.42 5.18
N GLN A 179 10.83 2.28 4.25
CA GLN A 179 12.01 1.46 4.48
C GLN A 179 12.97 2.17 5.45
N GLU A 180 13.40 1.45 6.48
CA GLU A 180 14.39 1.96 7.43
C GLU A 180 15.75 2.22 6.76
N GLU A 181 16.21 1.27 5.94
CA GLU A 181 17.45 1.38 5.18
C GLU A 181 17.18 1.23 3.68
N MET A 182 17.70 2.17 2.89
CA MET A 182 17.54 2.15 1.44
C MET A 182 18.86 1.74 0.77
N SER A 183 18.98 0.45 0.45
CA SER A 183 20.18 -0.08 -0.20
C SER A 183 20.19 0.13 -1.72
N GLN A 184 19.02 0.16 -2.35
CA GLN A 184 18.84 0.30 -3.79
C GLN A 184 17.39 0.71 -4.11
N LEU A 185 17.20 1.47 -5.19
CA LEU A 185 15.88 1.71 -5.78
C LEU A 185 15.64 0.80 -7.00
N ASP A 186 14.43 0.24 -7.10
CA ASP A 186 14.04 -0.67 -8.18
C ASP A 186 13.99 0.05 -9.54
N GLU A 187 14.52 -0.58 -10.59
CA GLU A 187 14.52 -0.01 -11.96
C GLU A 187 13.10 0.23 -12.51
N GLY A 188 12.13 -0.58 -12.09
CA GLY A 188 10.73 -0.47 -12.44
C GLY A 188 10.07 0.84 -11.98
N LEU A 189 10.65 1.54 -10.99
CA LEU A 189 10.17 2.86 -10.57
C LEU A 189 10.21 3.88 -11.71
N ARG A 190 11.10 3.72 -12.70
CA ARG A 190 11.16 4.62 -13.86
C ARG A 190 9.81 4.68 -14.59
N GLY A 191 9.21 3.52 -14.85
CA GLY A 191 7.94 3.43 -15.57
C GLY A 191 6.79 4.07 -14.80
N ILE A 192 6.82 3.96 -13.48
CA ILE A 192 5.84 4.59 -12.58
C ILE A 192 6.03 6.12 -12.58
N LEU A 193 7.25 6.58 -12.33
CA LEU A 193 7.59 8.00 -12.22
C LEU A 193 7.35 8.76 -13.52
N TYR A 194 7.66 8.17 -14.67
CA TYR A 194 7.40 8.78 -15.99
C TYR A 194 5.99 8.48 -16.53
N GLY A 195 5.18 7.68 -15.84
CA GLY A 195 3.81 7.31 -16.22
C GLY A 195 3.69 6.27 -17.33
N SER A 196 4.80 5.81 -17.91
CA SER A 196 4.85 4.60 -18.73
C SER A 196 6.28 4.07 -18.86
N GLU A 197 6.44 2.77 -19.15
CA GLU A 197 7.76 2.17 -19.40
C GLU A 197 8.47 2.71 -20.66
N GLN A 198 7.70 3.28 -21.60
CA GLN A 198 8.21 3.79 -22.88
C GLN A 198 8.50 5.29 -22.85
N ALA A 199 8.19 5.96 -21.75
CA ALA A 199 8.43 7.38 -21.61
C ALA A 199 9.91 7.67 -21.34
N ASP A 200 10.41 8.74 -21.98
CA ASP A 200 11.77 9.23 -21.82
C ASP A 200 11.86 10.49 -20.93
N ALA A 201 10.71 11.00 -20.47
CA ALA A 201 10.61 12.20 -19.65
C ALA A 201 9.42 12.13 -18.69
N PRO A 202 9.43 12.91 -17.58
CA PRO A 202 8.29 13.05 -16.68
C PRO A 202 7.03 13.58 -17.39
N PRO A 203 5.83 13.34 -16.83
CA PRO A 203 4.58 13.88 -17.36
C PRO A 203 4.61 15.41 -17.53
N ALA A 204 4.16 15.89 -18.70
CA ALA A 204 4.26 17.31 -19.07
C ALA A 204 3.39 18.27 -18.24
N PHE A 205 2.48 17.76 -17.41
CA PHE A 205 1.65 18.57 -16.52
C PHE A 205 2.35 18.94 -15.22
N LEU A 206 3.51 18.35 -14.92
CA LEU A 206 4.22 18.58 -13.67
C LEU A 206 4.91 19.95 -13.63
N PRO A 207 4.98 20.59 -12.46
CA PRO A 207 5.89 21.70 -12.20
C PRO A 207 7.35 21.30 -12.52
N GLN A 208 8.14 22.26 -12.98
CA GLN A 208 9.50 22.00 -13.45
C GLN A 208 10.41 21.44 -12.35
N ASP A 209 10.28 21.94 -11.13
CA ASP A 209 11.01 21.48 -9.96
C ASP A 209 10.71 20.02 -9.60
N VAL A 210 9.43 19.61 -9.70
CA VAL A 210 9.04 18.21 -9.50
C VAL A 210 9.55 17.34 -10.64
N ALA A 211 9.43 17.79 -11.89
CA ALA A 211 9.94 17.08 -13.06
C ALA A 211 11.48 16.88 -12.99
N ASP A 212 12.22 17.91 -12.59
CA ASP A 212 13.67 17.84 -12.38
C ASP A 212 14.02 16.90 -11.22
N GLY A 213 13.23 16.92 -10.14
CA GLY A 213 13.37 15.99 -9.03
C GLY A 213 13.16 14.53 -9.44
N ILE A 214 12.13 14.25 -10.24
CA ILE A 214 11.89 12.93 -10.80
C ILE A 214 13.05 12.50 -11.71
N ALA A 215 13.51 13.38 -12.60
CA ALA A 215 14.64 13.07 -13.48
C ALA A 215 15.90 12.71 -12.68
N ALA A 216 16.18 13.44 -11.60
CA ALA A 216 17.29 13.14 -10.70
C ALA A 216 17.10 11.79 -9.97
N LEU A 217 15.88 11.45 -9.52
CA LEU A 217 15.61 10.13 -8.93
C LEU A 217 15.88 8.99 -9.90
N VAL A 218 15.49 9.17 -11.16
CA VAL A 218 15.69 8.16 -12.21
C VAL A 218 17.18 7.84 -12.42
N GLU A 219 18.09 8.78 -12.15
CA GLU A 219 19.54 8.55 -12.24
C GLU A 219 20.08 7.59 -11.17
N PHE A 220 19.37 7.44 -10.04
CA PHE A 220 19.77 6.54 -8.95
C PHE A 220 19.17 5.13 -9.06
N LEU A 221 18.20 4.91 -9.95
CA LEU A 221 17.53 3.62 -10.08
C LEU A 221 18.48 2.52 -10.55
N GLY A 222 18.29 1.31 -10.01
CA GLY A 222 19.11 0.14 -10.34
C GLY A 222 20.53 0.17 -9.78
N SER A 223 20.95 1.26 -9.13
CA SER A 223 22.30 1.40 -8.58
C SER A 223 22.31 1.25 -7.06
N PRO A 224 23.36 0.62 -6.48
CA PRO A 224 23.56 0.63 -5.03
C PRO A 224 23.66 2.06 -4.49
N ILE A 225 22.97 2.34 -3.39
CA ILE A 225 22.95 3.65 -2.76
C ILE A 225 24.06 3.72 -1.71
N ALA A 226 24.95 4.70 -1.87
CA ALA A 226 25.94 5.01 -0.85
C ALA A 226 25.25 5.72 0.33
N SER A 227 25.64 5.40 1.57
CA SER A 227 25.01 5.94 2.78
C SER A 227 25.03 7.48 2.84
N GLU A 228 26.06 8.13 2.28
CA GLU A 228 26.10 9.60 2.19
C GLU A 228 25.07 10.20 1.22
N MET A 229 24.58 9.42 0.26
CA MET A 229 23.60 9.85 -0.74
C MET A 229 22.15 9.59 -0.29
N GLU A 230 21.94 8.70 0.69
CA GLU A 230 20.61 8.30 1.13
C GLU A 230 19.73 9.50 1.53
N GLY A 231 20.29 10.46 2.28
CA GLY A 231 19.57 11.66 2.69
C GLY A 231 19.11 12.54 1.50
N GLN A 232 19.92 12.62 0.45
CA GLN A 232 19.56 13.34 -0.78
C GLN A 232 18.45 12.61 -1.54
N ILE A 233 18.57 11.29 -1.67
CA ILE A 233 17.58 10.47 -2.38
C ILE A 233 16.23 10.52 -1.66
N ARG A 234 16.22 10.40 -0.32
CA ARG A 234 15.00 10.55 0.49
C ARG A 234 14.37 11.93 0.33
N ALA A 235 15.17 13.00 0.28
CA ALA A 235 14.65 14.35 0.06
C ALA A 235 14.00 14.51 -1.33
N LEU A 236 14.57 13.89 -2.37
CA LEU A 236 13.97 13.87 -3.71
C LEU A 236 12.68 13.05 -3.75
N ILE A 237 12.65 11.89 -3.09
CA ILE A 237 11.43 11.09 -2.97
C ILE A 237 10.34 11.88 -2.25
N GLN A 238 10.68 12.53 -1.14
CA GLN A 238 9.76 13.35 -0.35
C GLN A 238 9.20 14.50 -1.18
N LEU A 239 10.03 15.19 -1.96
CA LEU A 239 9.58 16.26 -2.86
C LEU A 239 8.47 15.79 -3.81
N VAL A 240 8.66 14.63 -4.45
CA VAL A 240 7.70 14.10 -5.41
C VAL A 240 6.45 13.58 -4.70
N TYR A 241 6.62 12.90 -3.57
CA TYR A 241 5.52 12.39 -2.76
C TYR A 241 4.65 13.53 -2.22
N ASP A 242 5.23 14.58 -1.64
CA ASP A 242 4.51 15.74 -1.12
C ASP A 242 3.70 16.44 -2.23
N TYR A 243 4.29 16.62 -3.41
CA TYR A 243 3.55 17.19 -4.55
C TYR A 243 2.29 16.37 -4.90
N VAL A 244 2.43 15.04 -4.95
CA VAL A 244 1.31 14.15 -5.29
C VAL A 244 0.25 14.14 -4.17
N MET A 245 0.66 14.33 -2.91
CA MET A 245 -0.23 14.39 -1.74
C MET A 245 -0.82 15.78 -1.46
N GLU A 246 -0.31 16.86 -2.05
CA GLU A 246 -0.87 18.22 -1.95
C GLU A 246 -1.92 18.51 -3.04
N GLU A 247 -1.82 17.86 -4.20
CA GLU A 247 -2.78 17.93 -5.31
C GLU A 247 -4.05 17.08 -5.07
N ALA A 248 -4.12 16.45 -3.91
CA ALA A 248 -5.03 15.41 -3.45
C ALA A 248 -6.29 15.93 -2.74
#